data_AF-A0A959VN76-F1
#
_entry.id   AF-A0A959VN76-F1
#
_cell.length_a   1.000
_cell.length_b   1.000
_cell.length_c   1.000
_cell.angle_alpha   90.00
_cell.angle_beta   90.00
_cell.angle_gamma   90.00
#
_symmetry.space_group_name_H-M   'P 1'
#
loop_
_entity.id
_entity.type
_entity.pdbx_description
1 polymer ?
#
loop_
_entity_poly.entity_id
_entity_poly.type
_entity_poly.pdbx_seq_one_letter_code
_entity_poly.pdbx_strand_id
1 'polypeptide(L)'
;MKAIRHAIAAGAAVSLLLVCAAPASATTFCVPGFFAGCPDNGTNQARADLNAAMTDDGSDGTADKVMIDEGTLTATGSFVAQGTDPLQVTGAGADKTRLTSSATTNSYVLRTDDRPGTDMSDLTVVVPASFPDDGGNGSAGQLRDSKFTRVNVEIRNSESSGFNSLLGDNKFTDCLFYAAEGSKLDWALQTNGAVPGTTTVINSTVTGANYAFVADDQDTGFKIRSSIVADTTFTGAWAGSGGSIDIENSVFSATGGEALSVAPTPGKPKNTVINARFSTFVNEGPSPYSALDIQIPSSTTAGNGIVNIDSSIIRGYDSTWDLLVPIGPGFPKALLNIGNSNFAPVAAAGSAGTVNVSSPTNINQDPMFAGSGDFNLLPGSPSIDAGNPASTLTTDFAGDPRPRDGDGDGSSLPDQGAYEFQPTCATMPSACPVDSTAPKLSKVKFRFRQGKGGALRFRLSEKATVKVRFTPIRKKGKRKVVKITRKGKQGANVIKLGRFRLRAGRYRLTMTATDPAGNHSGKMTRNVNAQQARVQAKSDS
;
A
#
# COMPACT_ATOMS: atom_id res chain seq x y z
N MET A 1 102.87 3.45 4.59
CA MET A 1 102.00 4.64 4.77
C MET A 1 100.56 4.24 4.49
N LYS A 2 99.66 4.61 5.41
CA LYS A 2 98.18 4.53 5.38
C LYS A 2 97.51 3.16 5.21
N ALA A 3 97.03 2.65 6.35
CA ALA A 3 95.98 1.65 6.48
C ALA A 3 94.61 2.27 6.18
N ILE A 4 93.76 1.58 5.42
CA ILE A 4 92.32 1.83 5.38
C ILE A 4 91.60 0.47 5.45
N ARG A 5 90.84 0.32 6.53
CA ARG A 5 89.93 -0.79 6.84
C ARG A 5 88.74 -0.75 5.88
N HIS A 6 88.27 -1.90 5.39
CA HIS A 6 86.88 -2.06 4.94
C HIS A 6 86.27 -3.28 5.59
N ALA A 7 85.11 -3.05 6.21
CA ALA A 7 84.39 -3.94 7.09
C ALA A 7 83.57 -4.97 6.29
N ILE A 8 83.46 -6.16 6.89
CA ILE A 8 82.53 -7.23 6.50
C ILE A 8 81.15 -6.86 7.04
N ALA A 9 80.13 -6.76 6.17
CA ALA A 9 78.73 -6.68 6.58
C ALA A 9 78.04 -8.00 6.22
N ALA A 10 77.70 -8.78 7.25
CA ALA A 10 76.85 -9.96 7.17
C ALA A 10 75.37 -9.52 7.19
N GLY A 11 74.53 -10.23 6.42
CA GLY A 11 73.15 -9.86 6.16
C GLY A 11 72.14 -10.19 7.25
N ALA A 12 70.92 -9.69 7.04
CA ALA A 12 69.69 -10.24 7.60
C ALA A 12 68.59 -10.09 6.53
N ALA A 13 68.22 -11.21 5.90
CA ALA A 13 67.04 -11.27 5.05
C ALA A 13 65.81 -11.38 5.96
N VAL A 14 65.00 -10.32 6.01
CA VAL A 14 63.71 -10.31 6.70
C VAL A 14 62.69 -10.93 5.74
N SER A 15 62.31 -12.17 5.99
CA SER A 15 61.17 -12.81 5.32
C SER A 15 59.89 -12.17 5.83
N LEU A 16 59.26 -11.34 5.00
CA LEU A 16 57.92 -10.80 5.23
C LEU A 16 56.90 -11.94 5.13
N LEU A 17 56.42 -12.43 6.28
CA LEU A 17 55.22 -13.27 6.34
C LEU A 17 54.02 -12.42 5.94
N LEU A 18 53.56 -12.55 4.70
CA LEU A 18 52.22 -12.11 4.30
C LEU A 18 51.23 -13.00 5.08
N VAL A 19 50.71 -12.49 6.19
CA VAL A 19 49.50 -13.02 6.80
C VAL A 19 48.36 -12.61 5.88
N CYS A 20 47.90 -13.55 5.04
CA CYS A 20 46.62 -13.39 4.36
C CYS A 20 45.55 -13.30 5.45
N ALA A 21 44.97 -12.12 5.65
CA ALA A 21 43.76 -12.00 6.45
C ALA A 21 42.72 -12.95 5.84
N ALA A 22 42.21 -13.89 6.65
CA ALA A 22 41.07 -14.69 6.24
C ALA A 22 39.92 -13.74 5.86
N PRO A 23 39.12 -14.07 4.83
CA PRO A 23 37.97 -13.23 4.49
C PRO A 23 37.07 -13.13 5.73
N ALA A 24 36.80 -11.90 6.17
CA ALA A 24 35.79 -11.61 7.18
C ALA A 24 34.48 -12.31 6.77
N SER A 25 33.95 -13.15 7.64
CA SER A 25 32.78 -13.97 7.35
C SER A 25 31.79 -13.77 8.50
N ALA A 26 30.60 -13.31 8.16
CA ALA A 26 29.48 -13.13 9.09
C ALA A 26 29.29 -14.39 9.95
N THR A 27 29.39 -14.25 11.28
CA THR A 27 29.10 -15.38 12.17
C THR A 27 27.59 -15.56 12.25
N THR A 28 27.11 -16.81 12.18
CA THR A 28 25.69 -17.14 12.35
C THR A 28 25.50 -17.91 13.66
N PHE A 29 24.76 -17.31 14.60
CA PHE A 29 24.41 -17.90 15.88
C PHE A 29 23.01 -18.51 15.82
N CYS A 30 22.88 -19.77 16.21
CA CYS A 30 21.61 -20.49 16.27
C CYS A 30 21.12 -20.57 17.72
N VAL A 31 19.91 -20.06 18.00
CA VAL A 31 19.33 -19.97 19.34
C VAL A 31 18.03 -20.79 19.43
N PRO A 32 17.83 -21.64 20.46
CA PRO A 32 18.73 -21.92 21.61
C PRO A 32 19.81 -22.98 21.30
N GLY A 33 19.92 -23.39 20.04
CA GLY A 33 20.87 -24.39 19.57
C GLY A 33 20.71 -24.57 18.07
N PHE A 34 21.23 -25.65 17.50
CA PHE A 34 20.98 -25.95 16.09
C PHE A 34 19.55 -26.43 15.86
N PHE A 35 18.93 -25.97 14.77
CA PHE A 35 17.58 -26.35 14.37
C PHE A 35 17.46 -26.36 12.83
N ALA A 36 16.29 -26.70 12.28
CA ALA A 36 16.13 -26.86 10.83
C ALA A 36 16.47 -25.58 10.03
N GLY A 37 16.13 -24.40 10.56
CA GLY A 37 16.46 -23.10 9.97
C GLY A 37 17.90 -22.62 10.21
N CYS A 38 18.63 -23.28 11.11
CA CYS A 38 20.02 -22.96 11.45
C CYS A 38 20.76 -24.27 11.83
N PRO A 39 21.12 -25.10 10.83
CA PRO A 39 21.70 -26.42 11.07
C PRO A 39 23.18 -26.33 11.47
N ASP A 40 23.71 -27.42 12.03
CA ASP A 40 25.15 -27.59 12.20
C ASP A 40 25.80 -27.89 10.83
N ASN A 41 26.44 -26.87 10.26
CA ASN A 41 27.14 -26.94 8.97
C ASN A 41 28.65 -26.68 9.11
N GLY A 42 29.17 -26.67 10.34
CA GLY A 42 30.56 -26.34 10.66
C GLY A 42 30.92 -24.85 10.66
N THR A 43 30.03 -23.95 10.25
CA THR A 43 30.23 -22.48 10.34
C THR A 43 29.26 -21.79 11.30
N ASN A 44 28.05 -22.34 11.43
CA ASN A 44 27.07 -21.88 12.39
C ASN A 44 27.50 -22.24 13.82
N GLN A 45 27.16 -21.40 14.78
CA GLN A 45 27.48 -21.62 16.19
C GLN A 45 26.20 -21.70 17.04
N ALA A 46 26.04 -22.78 17.80
CA ALA A 46 24.95 -22.88 18.76
C ALA A 46 25.15 -21.91 19.94
N ARG A 47 24.05 -21.28 20.40
CA ARG A 47 23.99 -20.45 21.60
C ARG A 47 22.71 -20.77 22.35
N ALA A 48 22.82 -21.14 23.63
CA ALA A 48 21.64 -21.42 24.47
C ALA A 48 20.85 -20.16 24.83
N ASP A 49 21.54 -19.03 24.93
CA ASP A 49 21.00 -17.76 25.39
C ASP A 49 21.05 -16.72 24.27
N LEU A 50 19.94 -15.99 24.09
CA LEU A 50 19.82 -14.98 23.04
C LEU A 50 20.67 -13.74 23.35
N ASN A 51 20.81 -13.34 24.62
CA ASN A 51 21.65 -12.20 24.97
C ASN A 51 23.10 -12.46 24.58
N ALA A 52 23.64 -13.63 24.93
CA ALA A 52 24.97 -14.03 24.50
C ALA A 52 25.14 -13.96 22.97
N ALA A 53 24.16 -14.43 22.21
CA ALA A 53 24.20 -14.37 20.74
C ALA A 53 24.12 -12.93 20.18
N MET A 54 23.42 -12.02 20.86
CA MET A 54 23.25 -10.61 20.43
C MET A 54 24.40 -9.70 20.87
N THR A 55 25.24 -10.15 21.83
CA THR A 55 26.42 -9.43 22.30
C THR A 55 27.74 -9.94 21.72
N ASP A 56 27.75 -11.12 21.12
CA ASP A 56 28.92 -11.60 20.37
C ASP A 56 29.12 -10.68 19.14
N ASP A 57 30.33 -10.13 19.00
CA ASP A 57 30.71 -9.15 17.97
C ASP A 57 32.11 -9.48 17.45
N GLY A 58 32.23 -9.68 16.14
CA GLY A 58 33.52 -9.89 15.47
C GLY A 58 34.38 -8.63 15.38
N SER A 59 33.74 -7.46 15.45
CA SER A 59 34.33 -6.12 15.24
C SER A 59 35.11 -6.00 13.91
N ASP A 60 34.63 -6.64 12.85
CA ASP A 60 35.26 -6.70 11.54
C ASP A 60 34.53 -5.91 10.43
N GLY A 61 33.42 -5.26 10.79
CA GLY A 61 32.54 -4.49 9.93
C GLY A 61 31.47 -5.32 9.21
N THR A 62 31.47 -6.65 9.36
CA THR A 62 30.54 -7.57 8.72
C THR A 62 29.37 -7.86 9.65
N ALA A 63 28.15 -7.80 9.12
CA ALA A 63 26.97 -8.04 9.95
C ALA A 63 26.91 -9.48 10.49
N ASP A 64 26.81 -9.64 11.80
CA ASP A 64 26.53 -10.92 12.44
C ASP A 64 25.06 -11.31 12.28
N LYS A 65 24.78 -12.61 12.37
CA LYS A 65 23.42 -13.17 12.23
C LYS A 65 23.04 -13.97 13.46
N VAL A 66 21.83 -13.77 13.95
CA VAL A 66 21.20 -14.57 14.99
C VAL A 66 19.90 -15.15 14.43
N MET A 67 19.83 -16.47 14.35
CA MET A 67 18.65 -17.21 13.93
C MET A 67 17.98 -17.82 15.16
N ILE A 68 16.70 -17.55 15.36
CA ILE A 68 15.93 -18.01 16.52
C ILE A 68 14.90 -19.03 16.06
N ASP A 69 14.89 -20.19 16.72
CA ASP A 69 13.88 -21.23 16.47
C ASP A 69 12.47 -20.77 16.93
N GLU A 70 11.46 -21.58 16.63
CA GLU A 70 10.13 -21.38 17.20
C GLU A 70 10.14 -21.51 18.74
N GLY A 71 9.36 -20.67 19.41
CA GLY A 71 9.26 -20.67 20.87
C GLY A 71 9.14 -19.28 21.49
N THR A 72 8.97 -19.26 22.82
CA THR A 72 9.01 -18.03 23.62
C THR A 72 10.32 -17.97 24.39
N LEU A 73 11.13 -16.94 24.13
CA LEU A 73 12.35 -16.65 24.85
C LEU A 73 12.05 -15.55 25.86
N THR A 74 12.47 -15.76 27.11
CA THR A 74 12.22 -14.83 28.22
C THR A 74 13.53 -14.35 28.81
N ALA A 75 13.81 -13.05 28.71
CA ALA A 75 14.93 -12.42 29.39
C ALA A 75 14.57 -12.17 30.87
N THR A 76 15.55 -12.26 31.77
CA THR A 76 15.35 -11.84 33.17
C THR A 76 15.16 -10.33 33.31
N GLY A 77 15.69 -9.56 32.36
CA GLY A 77 15.51 -8.12 32.21
C GLY A 77 15.19 -7.78 30.76
N SER A 78 16.21 -7.42 29.99
CA SER A 78 16.09 -7.08 28.57
C SER A 78 16.86 -8.06 27.70
N PHE A 79 16.46 -8.18 26.43
CA PHE A 79 17.35 -8.60 25.36
C PHE A 79 18.19 -7.42 24.90
N VAL A 80 19.51 -7.50 24.99
CA VAL A 80 20.43 -6.40 24.72
C VAL A 80 21.35 -6.79 23.56
N ALA A 81 21.31 -6.00 22.48
CA ALA A 81 22.31 -6.05 21.42
C ALA A 81 23.47 -5.12 21.77
N GLN A 82 24.68 -5.64 21.77
CA GLN A 82 25.92 -4.87 21.98
C GLN A 82 26.95 -5.29 20.95
N GLY A 83 27.72 -4.33 20.44
CA GLY A 83 28.73 -4.60 19.42
C GLY A 83 28.97 -3.39 18.54
N THR A 84 30.01 -3.49 17.71
CA THR A 84 30.39 -2.46 16.75
C THR A 84 29.95 -2.79 15.33
N ASP A 85 29.74 -4.08 15.02
CA ASP A 85 29.23 -4.50 13.72
C ASP A 85 27.70 -4.49 13.69
N PRO A 86 27.05 -4.32 12.52
CA PRO A 86 25.60 -4.48 12.40
C PRO A 86 25.16 -5.89 12.81
N LEU A 87 23.91 -6.04 13.22
CA LEU A 87 23.36 -7.33 13.65
C LEU A 87 22.07 -7.64 12.91
N GLN A 88 21.89 -8.88 12.45
CA GLN A 88 20.64 -9.38 11.86
C GLN A 88 20.05 -10.45 12.76
N VAL A 89 18.88 -10.19 13.35
CA VAL A 89 18.15 -11.16 14.19
C VAL A 89 16.88 -11.61 13.47
N THR A 90 16.75 -12.91 13.22
CA THR A 90 15.62 -13.47 12.47
C THR A 90 14.95 -14.59 13.27
N GLY A 91 13.66 -14.43 13.56
CA GLY A 91 12.84 -15.49 14.14
C GLY A 91 12.29 -16.46 13.08
N ALA A 92 11.60 -17.51 13.54
CA ALA A 92 10.97 -18.51 12.69
C ALA A 92 9.63 -18.03 12.07
N GLY A 93 9.16 -16.84 12.44
CA GLY A 93 7.87 -16.27 12.05
C GLY A 93 7.28 -15.42 13.17
N ALA A 94 6.56 -14.34 12.82
CA ALA A 94 5.94 -13.45 13.80
C ALA A 94 4.95 -14.17 14.73
N ASP A 95 4.31 -15.24 14.27
CA ASP A 95 3.41 -16.11 15.02
C ASP A 95 4.11 -17.26 15.78
N LYS A 96 5.43 -17.44 15.59
CA LYS A 96 6.18 -18.60 16.11
C LYS A 96 7.25 -18.24 17.12
N THR A 97 7.97 -17.14 16.89
CA THR A 97 9.05 -16.69 17.78
C THR A 97 8.58 -15.49 18.58
N ARG A 98 8.63 -15.59 19.91
CA ARG A 98 8.19 -14.54 20.84
C ARG A 98 9.31 -14.17 21.81
N LEU A 99 9.59 -12.88 21.95
CA LEU A 99 10.57 -12.34 22.90
C LEU A 99 9.82 -11.61 24.01
N THR A 100 10.10 -11.94 25.27
CA THR A 100 9.48 -11.29 26.43
C THR A 100 10.44 -11.16 27.61
N SER A 101 9.97 -10.55 28.69
CA SER A 101 10.74 -10.36 29.93
C SER A 101 10.00 -10.99 31.12
N SER A 102 10.75 -11.50 32.09
CA SER A 102 10.23 -11.90 33.40
C SER A 102 10.43 -10.81 34.47
N ALA A 103 10.88 -9.61 34.10
CA ALA A 103 11.07 -8.53 35.06
C ALA A 103 9.73 -8.07 35.65
N THR A 104 9.78 -7.63 36.91
CA THR A 104 8.63 -7.12 37.69
C THR A 104 8.72 -5.62 37.94
N THR A 105 9.62 -4.94 37.24
CA THR A 105 9.80 -3.50 37.24
C THR A 105 9.75 -3.01 35.81
N ASN A 106 9.31 -1.78 35.59
CA ASN A 106 9.27 -1.21 34.24
C ASN A 106 10.66 -1.17 33.63
N SER A 107 10.76 -1.69 32.40
CA SER A 107 11.98 -1.81 31.62
C SER A 107 11.64 -1.92 30.13
N TYR A 108 12.67 -2.01 29.30
CA TYR A 108 12.58 -2.35 27.90
C TYR A 108 12.70 -3.86 27.71
N VAL A 109 11.81 -4.48 26.93
CA VAL A 109 11.97 -5.90 26.55
C VAL A 109 13.19 -6.06 25.64
N LEU A 110 13.37 -5.12 24.70
CA LEU A 110 14.45 -5.12 23.72
C LEU A 110 15.27 -3.83 23.80
N ARG A 111 16.59 -3.95 23.73
CA ARG A 111 17.53 -2.83 23.67
C ARG A 111 18.52 -3.06 22.52
N THR A 112 18.42 -2.23 21.49
CA THR A 112 19.37 -2.21 20.36
C THR A 112 20.17 -0.90 20.30
N ASP A 113 19.99 -0.04 21.30
CA ASP A 113 20.61 1.27 21.37
C ASP A 113 22.14 1.23 21.46
N ASP A 114 22.68 0.16 22.04
CA ASP A 114 24.12 -0.10 22.19
C ASP A 114 24.73 -0.82 20.97
N ARG A 115 23.94 -1.14 19.92
CA ARG A 115 24.40 -1.72 18.65
C ARG A 115 23.61 -1.13 17.46
N PRO A 116 23.88 0.13 17.07
CA PRO A 116 23.19 0.79 15.96
C PRO A 116 23.26 0.00 14.65
N GLY A 117 22.21 0.03 13.84
CA GLY A 117 22.15 -0.78 12.61
C GLY A 117 21.68 -2.22 12.82
N THR A 118 21.11 -2.53 14.00
CA THR A 118 20.48 -3.83 14.25
C THR A 118 19.18 -3.96 13.44
N ASP A 119 19.10 -5.01 12.63
CA ASP A 119 17.94 -5.40 11.84
C ASP A 119 17.27 -6.62 12.50
N MET A 120 15.97 -6.56 12.76
CA MET A 120 15.17 -7.66 13.31
C MET A 120 14.00 -8.03 12.42
N SER A 121 13.70 -9.32 12.30
CA SER A 121 12.58 -9.79 11.48
C SER A 121 11.92 -11.07 11.98
N ASP A 122 10.67 -11.26 11.57
CA ASP A 122 9.91 -12.51 11.69
C ASP A 122 9.75 -13.00 13.15
N LEU A 123 9.33 -12.11 14.05
CA LEU A 123 9.11 -12.40 15.47
C LEU A 123 8.07 -11.47 16.11
N THR A 124 7.64 -11.78 17.34
CA THR A 124 6.85 -10.88 18.19
C THR A 124 7.65 -10.44 19.40
N VAL A 125 7.66 -9.14 19.71
CA VAL A 125 8.09 -8.59 21.01
C VAL A 125 6.86 -8.43 21.90
N VAL A 126 6.91 -9.00 23.10
CA VAL A 126 5.77 -9.07 24.02
C VAL A 126 6.11 -8.32 25.29
N VAL A 127 5.43 -7.20 25.53
CA VAL A 127 5.52 -6.48 26.79
C VAL A 127 4.68 -7.23 27.83
N PRO A 128 5.29 -7.77 28.89
CA PRO A 128 4.62 -8.72 29.78
C PRO A 128 3.65 -8.03 30.74
N ALA A 129 2.65 -8.78 31.19
CA ALA A 129 1.71 -8.32 32.23
C ALA A 129 2.37 -8.11 33.61
N SER A 130 3.61 -8.55 33.79
CA SER A 130 4.36 -8.39 35.05
C SER A 130 4.97 -6.99 35.22
N PHE A 131 4.97 -6.17 34.17
CA PHE A 131 5.37 -4.77 34.28
C PHE A 131 4.31 -4.00 35.10
N PRO A 132 4.74 -3.20 36.10
CA PRO A 132 3.82 -2.47 36.96
C PRO A 132 3.16 -1.26 36.27
N ASP A 133 1.95 -0.93 36.71
CA ASP A 133 1.17 0.23 36.24
C ASP A 133 1.69 1.57 36.79
N ASP A 134 2.58 1.55 37.79
CA ASP A 134 3.12 2.74 38.46
C ASP A 134 4.63 2.96 38.23
N GLY A 135 5.07 4.22 38.30
CA GLY A 135 6.50 4.57 38.25
C GLY A 135 7.13 4.73 36.85
N GLY A 136 6.31 4.87 35.80
CA GLY A 136 6.73 5.00 34.39
C GLY A 136 6.12 3.88 33.54
N ASN A 137 6.39 3.87 32.23
CA ASN A 137 5.77 2.88 31.33
C ASN A 137 6.80 1.82 30.93
N GLY A 138 6.54 0.56 31.28
CA GLY A 138 7.24 -0.56 30.67
C GLY A 138 7.04 -0.56 29.15
N SER A 139 8.02 -1.00 28.37
CA SER A 139 7.99 -0.78 26.92
C SER A 139 8.60 -1.91 26.11
N ALA A 140 8.20 -2.04 24.85
CA ALA A 140 8.72 -3.05 23.93
C ALA A 140 10.21 -2.88 23.68
N GLY A 141 10.69 -1.63 23.62
CA GLY A 141 12.13 -1.42 23.51
C GLY A 141 12.61 0.00 23.36
N GLN A 142 13.92 0.13 23.54
CA GLN A 142 14.72 1.30 23.19
C GLN A 142 15.64 0.94 22.03
N LEU A 143 15.54 1.70 20.95
CA LEU A 143 16.13 1.35 19.66
C LEU A 143 17.03 2.47 19.17
N ARG A 144 18.08 2.12 18.42
CA ARG A 144 18.90 3.10 17.71
C ARG A 144 19.23 2.63 16.30
N ASP A 145 18.99 3.49 15.32
CA ASP A 145 19.34 3.26 13.92
C ASP A 145 18.93 1.85 13.41
N SER A 146 17.79 1.35 13.89
CA SER A 146 17.41 -0.06 13.77
C SER A 146 16.32 -0.29 12.72
N LYS A 147 16.25 -1.49 12.15
CA LYS A 147 15.19 -1.87 11.21
C LYS A 147 14.40 -3.08 11.68
N PHE A 148 13.09 -3.04 11.50
CA PHE A 148 12.16 -4.08 11.90
C PHE A 148 11.28 -4.44 10.71
N THR A 149 11.25 -5.72 10.34
CA THR A 149 10.43 -6.23 9.22
C THR A 149 9.60 -7.41 9.65
N ARG A 150 8.26 -7.34 9.51
CA ARG A 150 7.35 -8.39 10.01
C ARG A 150 7.58 -8.70 11.50
N VAL A 151 7.69 -7.63 12.30
CA VAL A 151 7.78 -7.72 13.75
C VAL A 151 6.49 -7.22 14.36
N ASN A 152 5.86 -8.08 15.17
CA ASN A 152 4.70 -7.69 15.94
C ASN A 152 5.12 -7.20 17.32
N VAL A 153 4.36 -6.26 17.88
CA VAL A 153 4.50 -5.78 19.25
C VAL A 153 3.16 -5.97 19.96
N GLU A 154 3.17 -6.84 20.96
CA GLU A 154 2.00 -7.20 21.76
C GLU A 154 2.13 -6.61 23.17
N ILE A 155 1.17 -5.80 23.58
CA ILE A 155 1.11 -5.21 24.92
C ILE A 155 0.16 -6.01 25.80
N ARG A 156 0.63 -6.49 26.96
CA ARG A 156 -0.19 -7.23 27.95
C ARG A 156 -0.40 -6.49 29.27
N ASN A 157 -0.03 -5.21 29.32
CA ASN A 157 -0.15 -4.33 30.47
C ASN A 157 -0.62 -2.95 29.98
N SER A 158 -1.69 -2.39 30.57
CA SER A 158 -2.39 -1.22 30.01
C SER A 158 -1.63 0.10 30.11
N GLU A 159 -0.64 0.20 30.99
CA GLU A 159 0.21 1.39 31.15
C GLU A 159 1.55 1.23 30.40
N SER A 160 1.66 0.22 29.55
CA SER A 160 2.86 -0.05 28.77
C SER A 160 2.77 0.47 27.34
N SER A 161 3.94 0.71 26.76
CA SER A 161 4.10 1.27 25.41
C SER A 161 4.78 0.28 24.46
N GLY A 162 4.68 0.55 23.17
CA GLY A 162 5.47 -0.11 22.14
C GLY A 162 6.94 0.33 22.18
N PHE A 163 7.46 0.86 21.09
CA PHE A 163 8.81 1.43 21.09
C PHE A 163 8.74 2.92 21.40
N ASN A 164 8.76 3.28 22.69
CA ASN A 164 8.66 4.68 23.13
C ASN A 164 10.01 5.42 23.19
N SER A 165 11.09 4.81 22.73
CA SER A 165 12.42 5.42 22.73
C SER A 165 13.18 5.08 21.45
N LEU A 166 12.87 5.81 20.38
CA LEU A 166 13.48 5.65 19.05
C LEU A 166 14.58 6.71 18.84
N LEU A 167 15.84 6.28 18.92
CA LEU A 167 17.02 7.10 18.70
C LEU A 167 17.46 6.99 17.24
N GLY A 168 17.85 8.10 16.62
CA GLY A 168 18.36 8.11 15.26
C GLY A 168 17.34 7.66 14.20
N ASP A 169 17.84 7.07 13.12
CA ASP A 169 17.04 6.72 11.94
C ASP A 169 16.53 5.27 12.00
N ASN A 170 15.27 5.09 12.37
CA ASN A 170 14.66 3.76 12.49
C ASN A 170 13.74 3.44 11.30
N LYS A 171 13.52 2.15 11.04
CA LYS A 171 12.58 1.71 9.98
C LYS A 171 11.72 0.54 10.42
N PHE A 172 10.41 0.67 10.24
CA PHE A 172 9.42 -0.39 10.44
C PHE A 172 8.74 -0.72 9.11
N THR A 173 8.64 -2.01 8.79
CA THR A 173 8.00 -2.48 7.55
C THR A 173 7.18 -3.72 7.86
N ASP A 174 5.92 -3.74 7.41
CA ASP A 174 5.01 -4.89 7.64
C ASP A 174 4.83 -5.25 9.13
N CYS A 175 4.88 -4.26 10.03
CA CYS A 175 4.80 -4.48 11.48
C CYS A 175 3.37 -4.28 12.01
N LEU A 176 3.06 -4.93 13.13
CA LEU A 176 1.77 -4.80 13.82
C LEU A 176 1.98 -4.43 15.30
N PHE A 177 1.36 -3.35 15.75
CA PHE A 177 1.37 -2.89 17.14
C PHE A 177 -0.03 -2.97 17.72
N TYR A 178 -0.21 -3.73 18.79
CA TYR A 178 -1.53 -3.99 19.36
C TYR A 178 -1.47 -4.33 20.85
N ALA A 179 -2.60 -4.18 21.53
CA ALA A 179 -2.80 -4.67 22.88
C ALA A 179 -3.52 -6.02 22.87
N ALA A 180 -3.14 -6.91 23.78
CA ALA A 180 -3.89 -8.13 24.07
C ALA A 180 -5.26 -7.79 24.69
N GLU A 181 -6.19 -8.74 24.65
CA GLU A 181 -7.54 -8.55 25.20
C GLU A 181 -7.48 -8.08 26.66
N GLY A 182 -8.22 -7.01 26.97
CA GLY A 182 -8.26 -6.39 28.30
C GLY A 182 -7.06 -5.49 28.63
N SER A 183 -6.08 -5.37 27.73
CA SER A 183 -4.95 -4.43 27.85
C SER A 183 -5.16 -3.21 26.96
N LYS A 184 -4.32 -2.20 27.14
CA LYS A 184 -4.23 -1.01 26.27
C LYS A 184 -2.81 -0.81 25.80
N LEU A 185 -2.67 -0.20 24.64
CA LEU A 185 -1.40 0.27 24.12
C LEU A 185 -1.36 1.77 24.35
N ASP A 186 -0.49 2.26 25.22
CA ASP A 186 -0.44 3.70 25.48
C ASP A 186 0.20 4.44 24.30
N TRP A 187 1.53 4.38 24.18
CA TRP A 187 2.26 4.95 23.04
C TRP A 187 2.79 3.84 22.14
N ALA A 188 2.34 3.76 20.89
CA ALA A 188 2.86 2.73 19.98
C ALA A 188 4.31 3.02 19.59
N LEU A 189 4.61 4.25 19.14
CA LEU A 189 5.93 4.66 18.69
C LEU A 189 6.22 6.10 19.13
N GLN A 190 7.36 6.32 19.79
CA GLN A 190 7.81 7.66 20.19
C GLN A 190 9.30 7.87 19.90
N THR A 191 9.63 9.02 19.31
CA THR A 191 11.02 9.43 19.06
C THR A 191 11.72 9.90 20.32
N ASN A 192 13.04 9.79 20.35
CA ASN A 192 13.86 10.29 21.44
C ASN A 192 14.92 11.27 20.90
N GLY A 193 14.81 12.55 21.30
CA GLY A 193 15.71 13.61 20.85
C GLY A 193 17.15 13.53 21.35
N ALA A 194 17.50 12.57 22.21
CA ALA A 194 18.89 12.37 22.64
C ALA A 194 19.82 12.03 21.46
N VAL A 195 19.28 11.36 20.43
CA VAL A 195 19.93 11.20 19.13
C VAL A 195 18.89 11.53 18.06
N PRO A 196 18.94 12.72 17.45
CA PRO A 196 17.99 13.13 16.42
C PRO A 196 17.97 12.19 15.22
N GLY A 197 16.82 12.04 14.59
CA GLY A 197 16.63 11.17 13.44
C GLY A 197 15.16 10.99 13.05
N THR A 198 14.93 10.36 11.91
CA THR A 198 13.59 10.13 11.38
C THR A 198 13.26 8.65 11.38
N THR A 199 12.14 8.29 12.02
CA THR A 199 11.59 6.94 11.94
C THR A 199 10.69 6.81 10.71
N THR A 200 10.95 5.81 9.87
CA THR A 200 10.11 5.51 8.70
C THR A 200 9.23 4.29 8.96
N VAL A 201 7.93 4.40 8.75
CA VAL A 201 6.94 3.35 8.97
C VAL A 201 6.22 3.07 7.66
N ILE A 202 6.27 1.84 7.18
CA ILE A 202 5.76 1.43 5.87
C ILE A 202 4.87 0.20 6.04
N ASN A 203 3.68 0.21 5.43
CA ASN A 203 2.78 -0.95 5.41
C ASN A 203 2.57 -1.59 6.79
N SER A 204 2.49 -0.75 7.83
CA SER A 204 2.39 -1.21 9.21
C SER A 204 1.06 -0.79 9.81
N THR A 205 0.61 -1.54 10.81
CA THR A 205 -0.66 -1.31 11.47
C THR A 205 -0.43 -1.03 12.95
N VAL A 206 -1.04 0.05 13.45
CA VAL A 206 -1.21 0.32 14.88
C VAL A 206 -2.69 0.22 15.19
N THR A 207 -3.09 -0.56 16.19
CA THR A 207 -4.50 -0.72 16.57
C THR A 207 -4.71 -0.50 18.05
N GLY A 208 -5.74 0.27 18.40
CA GLY A 208 -6.20 0.48 19.77
C GLY A 208 -5.18 1.23 20.66
N ALA A 209 -4.36 2.09 20.07
CA ALA A 209 -3.41 2.91 20.82
C ALA A 209 -4.07 4.18 21.38
N ASN A 210 -3.63 4.67 22.54
CA ASN A 210 -3.94 6.05 22.93
C ASN A 210 -3.26 7.02 21.95
N TYR A 211 -1.95 6.84 21.76
CA TYR A 211 -1.12 7.61 20.84
C TYR A 211 -0.38 6.68 19.87
N ALA A 212 -0.64 6.79 18.57
CA ALA A 212 0.02 5.91 17.61
C ALA A 212 1.45 6.38 17.24
N PHE A 213 1.63 7.66 16.94
CA PHE A 213 2.95 8.22 16.60
C PHE A 213 3.22 9.52 17.35
N VAL A 214 4.32 9.59 18.09
CA VAL A 214 4.69 10.76 18.91
C VAL A 214 6.09 11.25 18.58
N ALA A 215 6.18 12.42 17.94
CA ALA A 215 7.45 13.11 17.67
C ALA A 215 7.56 14.38 18.50
N ASP A 216 8.10 14.29 19.72
CA ASP A 216 8.11 15.38 20.71
C ASP A 216 9.52 15.95 20.99
N ASP A 217 10.38 16.00 19.98
CA ASP A 217 11.69 16.63 20.09
C ASP A 217 12.14 17.31 18.79
N GLN A 218 13.00 18.32 18.91
CA GLN A 218 13.60 18.98 17.75
C GLN A 218 14.41 17.98 16.93
N ASP A 219 14.33 18.13 15.60
CA ASP A 219 15.08 17.29 14.64
C ASP A 219 14.72 15.80 14.69
N THR A 220 13.62 15.44 15.36
CA THR A 220 13.02 14.11 15.32
C THR A 220 11.77 14.09 14.44
N GLY A 221 11.39 12.91 13.97
CA GLY A 221 10.16 12.81 13.19
C GLY A 221 9.77 11.43 12.69
N PHE A 222 8.63 11.40 12.00
CA PHE A 222 8.11 10.22 11.33
C PHE A 222 7.87 10.45 9.84
N LYS A 223 8.12 9.40 9.05
CA LYS A 223 7.58 9.23 7.69
C LYS A 223 6.67 8.01 7.67
N ILE A 224 5.36 8.23 7.59
CA ILE A 224 4.35 7.18 7.64
C ILE A 224 3.82 6.98 6.22
N ARG A 225 3.88 5.74 5.71
CA ARG A 225 3.57 5.38 4.32
C ARG A 225 2.70 4.14 4.28
N SER A 226 1.62 4.20 3.51
CA SER A 226 0.78 3.02 3.25
C SER A 226 0.39 2.28 4.53
N SER A 227 0.14 2.99 5.63
CA SER A 227 -0.01 2.42 6.97
C SER A 227 -1.40 2.66 7.54
N ILE A 228 -1.79 1.83 8.49
CA ILE A 228 -3.08 1.92 9.18
C ILE A 228 -2.83 2.31 10.63
N VAL A 229 -3.59 3.30 11.09
CA VAL A 229 -3.86 3.55 12.50
C VAL A 229 -5.35 3.30 12.70
N ALA A 230 -5.68 2.33 13.53
CA ALA A 230 -7.05 1.94 13.80
C ALA A 230 -7.42 2.18 15.26
N ASP A 231 -8.60 2.73 15.46
CA ASP A 231 -9.27 2.84 16.76
C ASP A 231 -8.48 3.62 17.83
N THR A 232 -7.81 4.71 17.44
CA THR A 232 -7.13 5.54 18.45
C THR A 232 -8.11 6.25 19.36
N THR A 233 -7.77 6.30 20.65
CA THR A 233 -8.62 6.90 21.69
C THR A 233 -8.20 8.32 22.08
N PHE A 234 -6.95 8.73 21.79
CA PHE A 234 -6.46 10.09 22.03
C PHE A 234 -5.97 10.79 20.76
N THR A 235 -4.83 10.39 20.19
CA THR A 235 -4.28 11.08 19.02
C THR A 235 -3.63 10.09 18.05
N GLY A 236 -4.02 10.14 16.78
CA GLY A 236 -3.40 9.37 15.71
C GLY A 236 -1.93 9.70 15.51
N ALA A 237 -1.61 10.97 15.27
CA ALA A 237 -0.21 11.43 15.22
C ALA A 237 -0.04 12.77 15.95
N TRP A 238 0.91 12.80 16.88
CA TRP A 238 1.22 13.98 17.68
C TRP A 238 2.66 14.43 17.39
N ALA A 239 2.81 15.67 16.97
CA ALA A 239 4.10 16.33 16.86
C ALA A 239 4.19 17.42 17.94
N GLY A 240 5.27 17.43 18.71
CA GLY A 240 5.55 18.41 19.73
C GLY A 240 6.98 18.94 19.63
N SER A 241 7.27 20.02 20.37
CA SER A 241 8.65 20.46 20.65
C SER A 241 9.60 20.64 19.43
N GLY A 242 9.06 20.96 18.24
CA GLY A 242 9.84 21.11 16.99
C GLY A 242 10.02 19.82 16.17
N GLY A 243 9.30 18.76 16.51
CA GLY A 243 9.22 17.51 15.78
C GLY A 243 8.43 17.64 14.46
N SER A 244 8.63 16.68 13.56
CA SER A 244 8.00 16.68 12.24
C SER A 244 7.41 15.33 11.86
N ILE A 245 6.18 15.29 11.33
CA ILE A 245 5.56 14.07 10.82
C ILE A 245 5.11 14.28 9.37
N ASP A 246 5.41 13.32 8.49
CA ASP A 246 4.95 13.30 7.11
C ASP A 246 4.17 12.01 6.83
N ILE A 247 2.89 12.14 6.50
CA ILE A 247 1.93 11.05 6.30
C ILE A 247 1.54 11.01 4.82
N GLU A 248 1.62 9.83 4.20
CA GLU A 248 1.24 9.63 2.81
C GLU A 248 0.55 8.28 2.63
N ASN A 249 -0.49 8.25 1.79
CA ASN A 249 -1.23 7.03 1.44
C ASN A 249 -1.67 6.25 2.68
N SER A 250 -2.12 6.90 3.76
CA SER A 250 -2.36 6.20 5.03
C SER A 250 -3.79 6.41 5.54
N VAL A 251 -4.26 5.46 6.34
CA VAL A 251 -5.60 5.47 6.92
C VAL A 251 -5.49 5.61 8.43
N PHE A 252 -6.22 6.56 8.99
CA PHE A 252 -6.28 6.82 10.41
C PHE A 252 -7.75 6.84 10.83
N SER A 253 -8.15 5.88 11.66
CA SER A 253 -9.45 5.88 12.33
C SER A 253 -9.30 6.11 13.83
N ALA A 254 -10.17 6.97 14.36
CA ALA A 254 -10.30 7.23 15.79
C ALA A 254 -11.68 6.78 16.29
N THR A 255 -11.76 6.47 17.60
CA THR A 255 -13.02 6.15 18.30
C THR A 255 -13.38 7.14 19.39
N GLY A 256 -12.64 8.24 19.51
CA GLY A 256 -12.88 9.28 20.51
C GLY A 256 -11.74 10.28 20.69
N GLY A 257 -10.85 10.40 19.71
CA GLY A 257 -9.65 11.25 19.78
C GLY A 257 -9.45 12.10 18.51
N GLU A 258 -8.36 12.85 18.48
CA GLU A 258 -7.89 13.65 17.36
C GLU A 258 -7.23 12.76 16.30
N ALA A 259 -7.30 13.17 15.04
CA ALA A 259 -6.49 12.55 14.01
C ALA A 259 -5.02 13.00 14.17
N LEU A 260 -4.81 14.31 14.24
CA LEU A 260 -3.50 14.94 14.24
C LEU A 260 -3.44 16.06 15.27
N SER A 261 -2.38 16.11 16.09
CA SER A 261 -2.13 17.21 17.02
C SER A 261 -0.73 17.79 16.85
N VAL A 262 -0.63 19.12 16.95
CA VAL A 262 0.62 19.87 16.93
C VAL A 262 0.74 20.75 18.16
N ALA A 263 1.72 20.47 19.01
CA ALA A 263 1.95 21.21 20.25
C ALA A 263 3.42 21.68 20.39
N PRO A 264 3.80 22.84 19.83
CA PRO A 264 5.12 23.41 20.07
C PRO A 264 5.35 23.67 21.57
N THR A 265 6.61 23.57 22.02
CA THR A 265 6.95 23.65 23.45
C THR A 265 7.84 24.86 23.74
N PRO A 266 7.66 25.56 24.88
CA PRO A 266 8.54 26.67 25.28
C PRO A 266 10.03 26.29 25.23
N GLY A 267 10.86 27.21 24.73
CA GLY A 267 12.31 27.00 24.60
C GLY A 267 12.74 26.14 23.40
N LYS A 268 11.80 25.66 22.58
CA LYS A 268 12.07 24.89 21.36
C LYS A 268 11.66 25.73 20.14
N PRO A 269 12.57 26.53 19.54
CA PRO A 269 12.21 27.55 18.54
C PRO A 269 11.92 26.99 17.14
N LYS A 270 12.24 25.72 16.88
CA LYS A 270 11.95 25.06 15.61
C LYS A 270 10.44 24.85 15.46
N ASN A 271 9.92 25.07 14.24
CA ASN A 271 8.52 24.81 13.95
C ASN A 271 8.19 23.32 14.15
N THR A 272 7.03 23.06 14.71
CA THR A 272 6.45 21.72 14.82
C THR A 272 5.49 21.53 13.66
N VAL A 273 5.67 20.45 12.89
CA VAL A 273 5.01 20.33 11.57
C VAL A 273 4.41 18.94 11.37
N ILE A 274 3.16 18.89 10.93
CA ILE A 274 2.57 17.69 10.34
C ILE A 274 2.18 17.97 8.89
N ASN A 275 2.63 17.12 7.98
CA ASN A 275 2.19 17.09 6.60
C ASN A 275 1.42 15.80 6.36
N ALA A 276 0.26 15.87 5.71
CA ALA A 276 -0.48 14.71 5.25
C ALA A 276 -0.90 14.89 3.80
N ARG A 277 -0.69 13.86 2.97
CA ARG A 277 -1.19 13.82 1.60
C ARG A 277 -1.81 12.49 1.26
N PHE A 278 -2.82 12.47 0.40
CA PHE A 278 -3.44 11.23 -0.06
C PHE A 278 -3.77 10.30 1.12
N SER A 279 -4.34 10.84 2.18
CA SER A 279 -4.60 10.08 3.41
C SER A 279 -6.04 10.26 3.86
N THR A 280 -6.57 9.27 4.56
CA THR A 280 -7.96 9.26 5.02
C THR A 280 -7.97 9.26 6.54
N PHE A 281 -8.52 10.33 7.11
CA PHE A 281 -8.70 10.52 8.54
C PHE A 281 -10.19 10.46 8.87
N VAL A 282 -10.60 9.48 9.66
CA VAL A 282 -12.00 9.31 10.06
C VAL A 282 -12.11 9.18 11.57
N ASN A 283 -13.25 9.61 12.09
CA ASN A 283 -13.68 9.23 13.42
C ASN A 283 -14.96 8.40 13.29
N GLU A 284 -14.93 7.19 13.84
CA GLU A 284 -16.02 6.21 13.77
C GLU A 284 -16.77 6.08 15.10
N GLY A 285 -16.34 6.83 16.13
CA GLY A 285 -16.99 6.90 17.45
C GLY A 285 -17.50 8.30 17.80
N PRO A 286 -18.21 8.46 18.93
CA PRO A 286 -18.49 9.79 19.47
C PRO A 286 -17.18 10.44 19.93
N SER A 287 -16.83 11.61 19.40
CA SER A 287 -15.62 12.33 19.79
C SER A 287 -15.94 13.79 20.10
N PRO A 288 -15.59 14.30 21.30
CA PRO A 288 -15.64 15.73 21.59
C PRO A 288 -14.47 16.50 20.95
N TYR A 289 -13.51 15.79 20.33
CA TYR A 289 -12.29 16.38 19.79
C TYR A 289 -12.46 16.78 18.33
N SER A 290 -11.68 17.78 17.94
CA SER A 290 -11.50 18.14 16.53
C SER A 290 -10.63 17.12 15.82
N ALA A 291 -10.76 17.02 14.50
CA ALA A 291 -9.84 16.17 13.72
C ALA A 291 -8.39 16.66 13.83
N LEU A 292 -8.19 17.97 13.74
CA LEU A 292 -6.89 18.63 13.74
C LEU A 292 -6.80 19.56 14.95
N ASP A 293 -5.81 19.35 15.80
CA ASP A 293 -5.52 20.23 16.92
C ASP A 293 -4.16 20.94 16.73
N ILE A 294 -4.12 22.24 16.98
CA ILE A 294 -2.88 23.01 17.03
C ILE A 294 -2.88 23.87 18.30
N GLN A 295 -2.09 23.47 19.29
CA GLN A 295 -2.02 24.13 20.57
C GLN A 295 -0.73 24.94 20.71
N ILE A 296 -0.84 26.27 20.64
CA ILE A 296 0.30 27.16 20.85
C ILE A 296 0.46 27.45 22.35
N PRO A 297 1.66 27.26 22.93
CA PRO A 297 1.89 27.55 24.34
C PRO A 297 1.92 29.06 24.58
N SER A 298 1.61 29.49 25.80
CA SER A 298 1.73 30.89 26.26
C SER A 298 3.20 31.30 26.45
N SER A 299 4.01 31.18 25.39
CA SER A 299 5.43 31.49 25.35
C SER A 299 5.84 32.01 23.98
N THR A 300 6.70 33.03 23.95
CA THR A 300 7.26 33.62 22.72
C THR A 300 8.52 32.89 22.23
N THR A 301 9.00 31.87 22.96
CA THR A 301 10.25 31.14 22.65
C THR A 301 10.03 29.80 21.94
N ALA A 302 8.77 29.41 21.73
CA ALA A 302 8.42 28.22 20.95
C ALA A 302 8.41 28.52 19.44
N GLY A 303 8.54 27.49 18.61
CA GLY A 303 8.31 27.58 17.17
C GLY A 303 6.83 27.64 16.81
N ASN A 304 6.54 27.81 15.52
CA ASN A 304 5.15 27.77 15.03
C ASN A 304 4.62 26.34 15.02
N GLY A 305 3.30 26.19 15.17
CA GLY A 305 2.58 24.93 14.92
C GLY A 305 1.97 24.95 13.53
N ILE A 306 2.28 23.94 12.71
CA ILE A 306 1.88 23.91 11.30
C ILE A 306 1.29 22.56 10.93
N VAL A 307 0.09 22.57 10.35
CA VAL A 307 -0.54 21.38 9.74
C VAL A 307 -0.82 21.67 8.27
N ASN A 308 -0.32 20.81 7.38
CA ASN A 308 -0.54 20.87 5.94
C ASN A 308 -1.25 19.60 5.48
N ILE A 309 -2.44 19.74 4.90
CA ILE A 309 -3.24 18.64 4.35
C ILE A 309 -3.43 18.88 2.85
N ASP A 310 -3.13 17.87 2.04
CA ASP A 310 -3.38 17.91 0.59
C ASP A 310 -4.02 16.61 0.10
N SER A 311 -4.91 16.65 -0.89
CA SER A 311 -5.43 15.44 -1.55
C SER A 311 -5.98 14.39 -0.58
N SER A 312 -6.57 14.81 0.55
CA SER A 312 -6.91 13.91 1.67
C SER A 312 -8.39 14.01 2.03
N ILE A 313 -8.89 13.06 2.81
CA ILE A 313 -10.28 13.06 3.31
C ILE A 313 -10.28 13.13 4.83
N ILE A 314 -11.12 14.00 5.41
CA ILE A 314 -11.37 14.11 6.86
C ILE A 314 -12.86 13.99 7.14
N ARG A 315 -13.33 12.99 7.90
CA ARG A 315 -14.76 12.76 8.19
C ARG A 315 -15.04 12.28 9.61
N GLY A 316 -16.28 12.50 10.07
CA GLY A 316 -16.78 11.94 11.33
C GLY A 316 -16.42 12.72 12.59
N TYR A 317 -15.86 13.92 12.45
CA TYR A 317 -15.53 14.82 13.57
C TYR A 317 -16.56 15.95 13.68
N ASP A 318 -16.87 16.38 14.91
CA ASP A 318 -17.80 17.49 15.17
C ASP A 318 -17.24 18.82 14.64
N SER A 319 -15.94 19.03 14.83
CA SER A 319 -15.15 20.10 14.21
C SER A 319 -13.95 19.51 13.47
N THR A 320 -13.59 20.11 12.35
CA THR A 320 -12.41 19.68 11.60
C THR A 320 -11.14 20.22 12.23
N TRP A 321 -11.17 21.40 12.86
CA TRP A 321 -9.99 21.95 13.51
C TRP A 321 -10.29 22.71 14.79
N ASP A 322 -9.33 22.67 15.71
CA ASP A 322 -9.17 23.63 16.81
C ASP A 322 -7.76 24.23 16.79
N LEU A 323 -7.67 25.55 16.84
CA LEU A 323 -6.41 26.29 16.84
C LEU A 323 -6.37 27.17 18.08
N LEU A 324 -5.76 26.66 19.14
CA LEU A 324 -5.58 27.39 20.39
C LEU A 324 -4.36 28.30 20.30
N VAL A 325 -4.61 29.62 20.28
CA VAL A 325 -3.56 30.65 20.25
C VAL A 325 -3.73 31.59 21.46
N PRO A 326 -2.68 31.81 22.27
CA PRO A 326 -2.72 32.75 23.38
C PRO A 326 -2.96 34.20 22.91
N ILE A 327 -3.68 34.98 23.73
CA ILE A 327 -3.98 36.38 23.46
C ILE A 327 -2.76 37.24 23.83
N GLY A 328 -2.12 37.84 22.82
CA GLY A 328 -1.04 38.80 23.04
C GLY A 328 -0.09 38.89 21.85
N PRO A 329 0.81 39.89 21.82
CA PRO A 329 1.77 40.05 20.74
C PRO A 329 2.91 39.04 20.85
N GLY A 330 3.44 38.61 19.70
CA GLY A 330 4.70 37.87 19.61
C GLY A 330 4.61 36.38 19.93
N PHE A 331 3.42 35.83 20.15
CA PHE A 331 3.25 34.38 20.22
C PHE A 331 3.45 33.71 18.86
N PRO A 332 3.90 32.45 18.83
CA PRO A 332 4.00 31.68 17.61
C PRO A 332 2.65 31.52 16.92
N LYS A 333 2.69 31.22 15.64
CA LYS A 333 1.49 31.04 14.82
C LYS A 333 1.02 29.59 14.89
N ALA A 334 -0.28 29.39 15.00
CA ALA A 334 -0.96 28.18 14.53
C ALA A 334 -1.34 28.38 13.06
N LEU A 335 -0.82 27.56 12.17
CA LEU A 335 -1.05 27.62 10.72
C LEU A 335 -1.66 26.30 10.24
N LEU A 336 -2.88 26.36 9.73
CA LEU A 336 -3.55 25.24 9.07
C LEU A 336 -3.70 25.53 7.58
N ASN A 337 -3.19 24.65 6.73
CA ASN A 337 -3.34 24.72 5.29
C ASN A 337 -4.03 23.44 4.79
N ILE A 338 -5.16 23.57 4.08
CA ILE A 338 -5.84 22.42 3.47
C ILE A 338 -6.14 22.72 2.00
N GLY A 339 -5.65 21.87 1.09
CA GLY A 339 -5.88 21.97 -0.36
C GLY A 339 -6.31 20.65 -0.97
N ASN A 340 -7.04 20.71 -2.09
CA ASN A 340 -7.47 19.53 -2.87
C ASN A 340 -8.07 18.40 -2.00
N SER A 341 -8.80 18.73 -0.93
CA SER A 341 -9.20 17.75 0.08
C SER A 341 -10.70 17.75 0.31
N ASN A 342 -11.24 16.62 0.77
CA ASN A 342 -12.65 16.50 1.14
C ASN A 342 -12.81 16.64 2.66
N PHE A 343 -13.49 17.66 3.17
CA PHE A 343 -13.74 17.88 4.61
C PHE A 343 -14.90 18.86 4.85
N ALA A 344 -15.49 18.80 6.05
CA ALA A 344 -16.45 19.81 6.49
C ALA A 344 -15.68 21.02 7.07
N PRO A 345 -15.84 22.26 6.57
CA PRO A 345 -15.04 23.39 7.03
C PRO A 345 -15.57 23.98 8.34
N VAL A 346 -15.50 23.20 9.43
CA VAL A 346 -16.04 23.53 10.75
C VAL A 346 -14.89 23.76 11.72
N ALA A 347 -14.84 24.96 12.29
CA ALA A 347 -13.93 25.31 13.38
C ALA A 347 -14.56 24.99 14.74
N ALA A 348 -13.76 24.53 15.69
CA ALA A 348 -14.13 24.50 17.10
C ALA A 348 -14.37 25.92 17.64
N ALA A 349 -15.21 26.02 18.68
CA ALA A 349 -15.51 27.30 19.31
C ALA A 349 -14.26 27.89 19.97
N GLY A 350 -13.90 29.12 19.60
CA GLY A 350 -12.72 29.82 20.15
C GLY A 350 -11.43 29.62 19.37
N SER A 351 -11.42 28.78 18.32
CA SER A 351 -10.28 28.63 17.41
C SER A 351 -9.86 29.99 16.82
N ALA A 352 -8.57 30.34 16.92
CA ALA A 352 -8.05 31.69 16.65
C ALA A 352 -6.77 31.75 15.80
N GLY A 353 -6.31 30.63 15.23
CA GLY A 353 -5.15 30.58 14.33
C GLY A 353 -5.44 30.98 12.88
N THR A 354 -4.41 30.94 12.03
CA THR A 354 -4.55 31.20 10.59
C THR A 354 -4.96 29.92 9.87
N VAL A 355 -6.09 29.97 9.17
CA VAL A 355 -6.67 28.83 8.46
C VAL A 355 -6.81 29.14 6.97
N ASN A 356 -6.08 28.42 6.13
CA ASN A 356 -6.06 28.56 4.68
C ASN A 356 -6.77 27.35 4.03
N VAL A 357 -8.09 27.43 3.93
CA VAL A 357 -8.96 26.32 3.49
C VAL A 357 -9.89 26.67 2.32
N SER A 358 -9.77 27.88 1.77
CA SER A 358 -10.67 28.41 0.73
C SER A 358 -10.30 28.00 -0.70
N SER A 359 -9.48 26.95 -0.88
CA SER A 359 -9.17 26.45 -2.21
C SER A 359 -10.46 25.99 -2.91
N PRO A 360 -10.71 26.37 -4.18
CA PRO A 360 -11.89 25.89 -4.92
C PRO A 360 -11.86 24.38 -5.18
N THR A 361 -10.70 23.74 -5.00
CA THR A 361 -10.53 22.29 -5.14
C THR A 361 -10.84 21.52 -3.85
N ASN A 362 -11.15 22.22 -2.76
CA ASN A 362 -11.66 21.57 -1.55
C ASN A 362 -13.14 21.23 -1.70
N ILE A 363 -13.52 20.05 -1.23
CA ILE A 363 -14.87 19.50 -1.36
C ILE A 363 -15.47 19.35 0.04
N ASN A 364 -16.76 19.61 0.16
CA ASN A 364 -17.55 19.31 1.35
C ASN A 364 -18.80 18.54 0.95
N GLN A 365 -18.61 17.28 0.59
CA GLN A 365 -19.68 16.34 0.22
C GLN A 365 -19.33 14.95 0.73
N ASP A 366 -20.32 14.08 0.94
CA ASP A 366 -20.07 12.69 1.33
C ASP A 366 -19.09 12.02 0.34
N PRO A 367 -17.93 11.50 0.79
CA PRO A 367 -16.98 10.80 -0.08
C PRO A 367 -17.51 9.46 -0.60
N MET A 368 -18.69 9.00 -0.15
CA MET A 368 -19.30 7.74 -0.58
C MET A 368 -18.37 6.55 -0.38
N PHE A 369 -17.89 6.37 0.86
CA PHE A 369 -17.11 5.19 1.23
C PHE A 369 -17.95 3.91 1.08
N ALA A 370 -17.29 2.80 0.74
CA ALA A 370 -17.92 1.49 0.63
C ALA A 370 -18.54 1.01 1.94
N GLY A 371 -17.93 1.37 3.08
CA GLY A 371 -18.49 1.13 4.41
C GLY A 371 -17.61 1.67 5.54
N SER A 372 -18.03 1.43 6.79
CA SER A 372 -17.17 1.64 7.96
C SER A 372 -16.00 0.65 7.93
N GLY A 373 -14.80 1.13 8.23
CA GLY A 373 -13.54 0.39 8.04
C GLY A 373 -13.13 0.12 6.58
N ASP A 374 -14.02 0.39 5.60
CA ASP A 374 -13.76 0.22 4.17
C ASP A 374 -13.88 1.55 3.43
N PHE A 375 -12.76 2.28 3.41
CA PHE A 375 -12.68 3.63 2.85
C PHE A 375 -12.38 3.67 1.35
N ASN A 376 -12.61 2.56 0.63
CA ASN A 376 -12.66 2.58 -0.83
C ASN A 376 -13.81 3.49 -1.29
N LEU A 377 -13.57 4.28 -2.34
CA LEU A 377 -14.59 5.15 -2.93
C LEU A 377 -15.57 4.35 -3.78
N LEU A 378 -16.87 4.66 -3.68
CA LEU A 378 -17.89 4.09 -4.55
C LEU A 378 -18.00 4.88 -5.87
N PRO A 379 -18.52 4.25 -6.96
CA PRO A 379 -18.72 4.93 -8.24
C PRO A 379 -19.60 6.19 -8.08
N GLY A 380 -19.15 7.30 -8.65
CA GLY A 380 -19.83 8.60 -8.56
C GLY A 380 -19.50 9.40 -7.29
N SER A 381 -18.55 8.95 -6.48
CA SER A 381 -18.00 9.73 -5.37
C SER A 381 -17.48 11.09 -5.86
N PRO A 382 -17.73 12.18 -5.12
CA PRO A 382 -17.15 13.49 -5.42
C PRO A 382 -15.64 13.55 -5.14
N SER A 383 -15.06 12.55 -4.48
CA SER A 383 -13.61 12.48 -4.23
C SER A 383 -12.82 11.79 -5.33
N ILE A 384 -13.51 11.22 -6.32
CA ILE A 384 -12.87 10.64 -7.52
C ILE A 384 -12.36 11.77 -8.43
N ASP A 385 -11.15 11.61 -8.97
CA ASP A 385 -10.48 12.56 -9.88
C ASP A 385 -10.37 14.00 -9.31
N ALA A 386 -10.36 14.15 -7.98
CA ALA A 386 -10.46 15.45 -7.30
C ALA A 386 -9.19 15.87 -6.53
N GLY A 387 -8.15 15.05 -6.55
CA GLY A 387 -6.88 15.30 -5.90
C GLY A 387 -6.00 16.30 -6.67
N ASN A 388 -4.82 16.57 -6.12
CA ASN A 388 -3.89 17.54 -6.68
C ASN A 388 -3.27 17.02 -8.00
N PRO A 389 -3.46 17.72 -9.14
CA PRO A 389 -2.93 17.32 -10.44
C PRO A 389 -1.39 17.33 -10.52
N ALA A 390 -0.71 18.01 -9.58
CA ALA A 390 0.75 18.05 -9.53
C ALA A 390 1.38 16.85 -8.79
N SER A 391 0.57 15.91 -8.30
CA SER A 391 1.05 14.71 -7.62
C SER A 391 1.94 13.86 -8.53
N THR A 392 2.99 13.29 -7.95
CA THR A 392 3.92 12.36 -8.61
C THR A 392 3.77 10.93 -8.11
N LEU A 393 2.80 10.65 -7.23
CA LEU A 393 2.56 9.31 -6.70
C LEU A 393 1.98 8.42 -7.78
N THR A 394 2.53 7.21 -7.92
CA THR A 394 2.12 6.23 -8.93
C THR A 394 1.25 5.10 -8.38
N THR A 395 1.13 5.02 -7.06
CA THR A 395 0.35 3.99 -6.35
C THR A 395 -0.40 4.60 -5.17
N ASP A 396 -1.52 4.00 -4.81
CA ASP A 396 -2.32 4.33 -3.63
C ASP A 396 -1.93 3.49 -2.39
N PHE A 397 -2.76 3.51 -1.35
CA PHE A 397 -2.61 2.68 -0.15
C PHE A 397 -2.66 1.17 -0.44
N ALA A 398 -3.58 0.72 -1.30
CA ALA A 398 -3.74 -0.70 -1.65
C ALA A 398 -2.63 -1.22 -2.59
N GLY A 399 -1.78 -0.33 -3.09
CA GLY A 399 -0.76 -0.64 -4.09
C GLY A 399 -1.30 -0.61 -5.52
N ASP A 400 -2.54 -0.14 -5.72
CA ASP A 400 -3.16 0.02 -7.01
C ASP A 400 -2.63 1.26 -7.75
N PRO A 401 -2.61 1.27 -9.09
CA PRO A 401 -2.09 2.41 -9.85
C PRO A 401 -2.91 3.68 -9.67
N ARG A 402 -2.21 4.80 -9.54
CA ARG A 402 -2.72 6.19 -9.45
C ARG A 402 -1.89 7.10 -10.39
N PRO A 403 -2.49 8.09 -11.07
CA PRO A 403 -3.92 8.33 -11.19
C PRO A 403 -4.61 7.38 -12.18
N ARG A 404 -5.92 7.23 -12.03
CA ARG A 404 -6.84 6.52 -12.94
C ARG A 404 -7.96 7.47 -13.36
N ASP A 405 -8.40 7.37 -14.61
CA ASP A 405 -9.63 8.04 -15.09
C ASP A 405 -10.86 7.37 -14.46
N GLY A 406 -11.25 7.87 -13.28
CA GLY A 406 -12.26 7.31 -12.40
C GLY A 406 -13.69 7.77 -12.69
N ASP A 407 -13.88 8.84 -13.47
CA ASP A 407 -15.19 9.33 -13.94
C ASP A 407 -15.48 9.07 -15.43
N GLY A 408 -14.45 8.68 -16.20
CA GLY A 408 -14.55 8.28 -17.60
C GLY A 408 -14.59 9.45 -18.58
N ASP A 409 -14.17 10.65 -18.18
CA ASP A 409 -14.13 11.84 -19.03
C ASP A 409 -12.90 11.89 -19.98
N GLY A 410 -11.94 10.98 -19.78
CA GLY A 410 -10.71 10.84 -20.56
C GLY A 410 -9.50 11.59 -19.98
N SER A 411 -9.64 12.25 -18.84
CA SER A 411 -8.58 12.79 -17.99
C SER A 411 -8.30 11.84 -16.83
N SER A 412 -7.08 11.82 -16.30
CA SER A 412 -6.76 11.05 -15.08
C SER A 412 -6.18 12.00 -14.06
N LEU A 413 -6.93 12.24 -12.99
CA LEU A 413 -6.47 12.96 -11.81
C LEU A 413 -6.44 11.97 -10.64
N PRO A 414 -5.57 12.14 -9.65
CA PRO A 414 -5.59 11.24 -8.51
C PRO A 414 -6.83 11.52 -7.67
N ASP A 415 -7.32 10.51 -6.96
CA ASP A 415 -8.42 10.68 -6.03
C ASP A 415 -7.97 11.38 -4.74
N GLN A 416 -8.93 11.97 -4.02
CA GLN A 416 -8.69 12.43 -2.66
C GLN A 416 -8.75 11.24 -1.69
N GLY A 417 -7.81 11.17 -0.75
CA GLY A 417 -7.76 10.11 0.27
C GLY A 417 -6.74 9.01 -0.02
N ALA A 418 -6.74 8.00 0.85
CA ALA A 418 -5.75 6.91 0.83
C ALA A 418 -5.86 5.99 -0.39
N TYR A 419 -7.07 5.77 -0.89
CA TYR A 419 -7.37 4.83 -1.97
C TYR A 419 -7.59 5.57 -3.30
N GLU A 420 -7.25 4.90 -4.40
CA GLU A 420 -7.62 5.28 -5.76
C GLU A 420 -8.73 4.36 -6.26
N PHE A 421 -9.85 4.93 -6.68
CA PHE A 421 -10.93 4.21 -7.31
C PHE A 421 -10.43 3.51 -8.58
N GLN A 422 -10.57 2.19 -8.60
CA GLN A 422 -10.21 1.36 -9.75
C GLN A 422 -11.48 1.11 -10.60
N PRO A 423 -11.72 1.88 -11.67
CA PRO A 423 -12.88 1.67 -12.51
C PRO A 423 -12.80 0.32 -13.23
N THR A 424 -13.93 -0.38 -13.23
CA THR A 424 -14.12 -1.62 -13.97
C THR A 424 -15.22 -1.44 -14.99
N CYS A 425 -15.28 -2.31 -15.99
CA CYS A 425 -16.39 -2.29 -16.95
C CYS A 425 -17.79 -2.44 -16.33
N ALA A 426 -17.88 -2.99 -15.11
CA ALA A 426 -19.15 -3.11 -14.39
C ALA A 426 -19.52 -1.79 -13.69
N THR A 427 -18.53 -1.10 -13.12
CA THR A 427 -18.73 0.15 -12.38
C THR A 427 -18.75 1.38 -13.30
N MET A 428 -18.06 1.31 -14.44
CA MET A 428 -17.97 2.35 -15.46
C MET A 428 -18.00 1.77 -16.88
N PRO A 429 -19.19 1.52 -17.47
CA PRO A 429 -19.30 0.99 -18.83
C PRO A 429 -18.74 1.94 -19.91
N SER A 430 -18.73 3.25 -19.65
CA SER A 430 -18.16 4.29 -20.53
C SER A 430 -16.65 4.15 -20.70
N ALA A 431 -15.95 3.71 -19.65
CA ALA A 431 -14.51 3.48 -19.66
C ALA A 431 -14.10 2.15 -20.32
N CYS A 432 -15.05 1.30 -20.72
CA CYS A 432 -14.75 0.06 -21.43
C CYS A 432 -14.24 0.34 -22.84
N PRO A 433 -13.26 -0.43 -23.33
CA PRO A 433 -12.94 -0.47 -24.75
C PRO A 433 -14.19 -0.87 -25.54
N VAL A 434 -14.81 0.08 -26.24
CA VAL A 434 -15.91 -0.20 -27.16
C VAL A 434 -15.31 -0.98 -28.32
N ASP A 435 -15.73 -2.24 -28.49
CA ASP A 435 -15.40 -2.98 -29.71
C ASP A 435 -15.95 -2.21 -30.90
N SER A 436 -15.05 -1.60 -31.66
CA SER A 436 -15.34 -0.83 -32.88
C SER A 436 -15.06 -1.64 -34.15
N THR A 437 -14.66 -2.92 -33.99
CA THR A 437 -14.27 -3.75 -35.12
C THR A 437 -15.49 -4.40 -35.75
N ALA A 438 -15.82 -4.00 -36.97
CA ALA A 438 -16.93 -4.61 -37.69
C ALA A 438 -16.70 -6.11 -38.01
N PRO A 439 -17.73 -6.97 -37.84
CA PRO A 439 -17.62 -8.38 -38.15
C PRO A 439 -17.42 -8.63 -39.64
N LYS A 440 -16.52 -9.54 -40.01
CA LYS A 440 -16.21 -9.89 -41.41
C LYS A 440 -16.93 -11.15 -41.86
N LEU A 441 -17.72 -11.03 -42.93
CA LEU A 441 -18.34 -12.16 -43.65
C LEU A 441 -17.40 -12.69 -44.74
N SER A 442 -17.02 -13.97 -44.67
CA SER A 442 -16.11 -14.57 -45.66
C SER A 442 -16.51 -15.99 -46.09
N LYS A 443 -15.86 -16.49 -47.15
CA LYS A 443 -16.04 -17.86 -47.70
C LYS A 443 -17.51 -18.25 -47.96
N VAL A 444 -18.34 -17.30 -48.39
CA VAL A 444 -19.77 -17.51 -48.62
C VAL A 444 -20.00 -18.41 -49.83
N LYS A 445 -20.62 -19.57 -49.59
CA LYS A 445 -20.97 -20.59 -50.60
C LYS A 445 -22.44 -20.99 -50.44
N PHE A 446 -23.21 -20.89 -51.51
CA PHE A 446 -24.57 -21.37 -51.57
C PHE A 446 -24.66 -22.64 -52.40
N ARG A 447 -25.32 -23.67 -51.89
CA ARG A 447 -25.64 -24.91 -52.62
C ARG A 447 -27.14 -25.15 -52.55
N PHE A 448 -27.76 -25.58 -53.65
CA PHE A 448 -29.17 -25.94 -53.69
C PHE A 448 -29.33 -27.39 -54.16
N ARG A 449 -30.23 -28.13 -53.52
CA ARG A 449 -30.61 -29.49 -53.90
C ARG A 449 -32.12 -29.57 -54.01
N GLN A 450 -32.62 -29.98 -55.18
CA GLN A 450 -34.05 -30.18 -55.40
C GLN A 450 -34.59 -31.19 -54.38
N GLY A 451 -35.78 -30.93 -53.83
CA GLY A 451 -36.38 -31.73 -52.75
C GLY A 451 -35.74 -31.56 -51.37
N LYS A 452 -34.50 -31.08 -51.23
CA LYS A 452 -33.81 -30.88 -49.93
C LYS A 452 -33.63 -29.41 -49.54
N GLY A 453 -33.81 -28.46 -50.47
CA GLY A 453 -33.66 -27.03 -50.21
C GLY A 453 -32.24 -26.50 -50.41
N GLY A 454 -31.99 -25.29 -49.92
CA GLY A 454 -30.68 -24.62 -50.03
C GLY A 454 -29.83 -24.78 -48.78
N ALA A 455 -28.52 -24.67 -48.89
CA ALA A 455 -27.58 -24.59 -47.79
C ALA A 455 -26.60 -23.46 -48.06
N LEU A 456 -26.60 -22.45 -47.19
CA LEU A 456 -25.70 -21.32 -47.22
C LEU A 456 -24.60 -21.52 -46.18
N ARG A 457 -23.36 -21.69 -46.64
CA ARG A 457 -22.17 -21.83 -45.80
C ARG A 457 -21.36 -20.53 -45.83
N PHE A 458 -20.85 -20.07 -44.70
CA PHE A 458 -20.02 -18.87 -44.59
C PHE A 458 -19.14 -18.92 -43.35
N ARG A 459 -18.23 -17.97 -43.21
CA ARG A 459 -17.44 -17.73 -42.00
C ARG A 459 -17.68 -16.32 -41.45
N LEU A 460 -17.60 -16.18 -40.13
CA LEU A 460 -17.60 -14.91 -39.41
C LEU A 460 -16.25 -14.72 -38.67
N SER A 461 -15.74 -13.49 -38.61
CA SER A 461 -14.58 -13.14 -37.77
C SER A 461 -14.84 -13.32 -36.28
N GLU A 462 -16.10 -13.23 -35.87
CA GLU A 462 -16.57 -13.24 -34.48
C GLU A 462 -18.06 -13.66 -34.40
N LYS A 463 -18.65 -13.67 -33.20
CA LYS A 463 -20.07 -13.97 -33.02
C LYS A 463 -20.92 -12.81 -33.57
N ALA A 464 -21.87 -13.07 -34.45
CA ALA A 464 -22.70 -12.02 -35.05
C ALA A 464 -24.07 -12.53 -35.51
N THR A 465 -25.06 -11.64 -35.54
CA THR A 465 -26.37 -11.85 -36.15
C THR A 465 -26.32 -11.55 -37.64
N VAL A 466 -26.56 -12.56 -38.46
CA VAL A 466 -26.48 -12.47 -39.93
C VAL A 466 -27.87 -12.31 -40.53
N LYS A 467 -28.08 -11.22 -41.27
CA LYS A 467 -29.26 -10.96 -42.09
C LYS A 467 -28.95 -11.35 -43.54
N VAL A 468 -29.76 -12.25 -44.09
CA VAL A 468 -29.61 -12.83 -45.42
C VAL A 468 -30.86 -12.54 -46.25
N ARG A 469 -30.67 -12.08 -47.49
CA ARG A 469 -31.75 -11.77 -48.43
C ARG A 469 -31.48 -12.41 -49.78
N PHE A 470 -32.39 -13.25 -50.24
CA PHE A 470 -32.41 -13.79 -51.61
C PHE A 470 -33.45 -13.02 -52.43
N THR A 471 -32.99 -12.23 -53.40
CA THR A 471 -33.86 -11.41 -54.27
C THR A 471 -33.86 -12.02 -55.68
N PRO A 472 -35.02 -12.41 -56.26
CA PRO A 472 -35.06 -12.94 -57.62
C PRO A 472 -34.49 -11.94 -58.64
N ILE A 473 -33.60 -12.38 -59.54
CA ILE A 473 -33.01 -11.49 -60.58
C ILE A 473 -34.00 -11.21 -61.71
N ARG A 474 -34.88 -12.17 -62.01
CA ARG A 474 -36.00 -12.00 -62.94
C ARG A 474 -37.28 -12.49 -62.27
N LYS A 475 -38.31 -11.64 -62.20
CA LYS A 475 -39.65 -11.99 -61.71
C LYS A 475 -40.39 -12.84 -62.76
N LYS A 476 -39.96 -14.09 -62.95
CA LYS A 476 -40.69 -15.09 -63.75
C LYS A 476 -41.46 -16.01 -62.80
N GLY A 477 -42.79 -16.00 -62.89
CA GLY A 477 -43.69 -16.80 -62.05
C GLY A 477 -43.73 -16.37 -60.57
N LYS A 478 -44.18 -17.28 -59.68
CA LYS A 478 -44.42 -17.03 -58.23
C LYS A 478 -43.13 -16.90 -57.36
N ARG A 479 -41.99 -16.40 -57.88
CA ARG A 479 -40.73 -16.25 -57.10
C ARG A 479 -40.78 -15.01 -56.20
N LYS A 480 -40.58 -15.18 -54.89
CA LYS A 480 -40.60 -14.09 -53.89
C LYS A 480 -39.21 -13.82 -53.31
N VAL A 481 -39.05 -12.64 -52.70
CA VAL A 481 -37.87 -12.30 -51.90
C VAL A 481 -37.90 -13.11 -50.61
N VAL A 482 -36.78 -13.75 -50.25
CA VAL A 482 -36.66 -14.51 -49.00
C VAL A 482 -35.68 -13.80 -48.08
N LYS A 483 -36.14 -13.46 -46.87
CA LYS A 483 -35.31 -12.87 -45.81
C LYS A 483 -35.13 -13.87 -44.69
N ILE A 484 -33.92 -13.92 -44.12
CA ILE A 484 -33.54 -14.83 -43.04
C ILE A 484 -32.61 -14.10 -42.10
N THR A 485 -32.87 -14.19 -40.81
CA THR A 485 -31.98 -13.67 -39.77
C THR A 485 -31.56 -14.82 -38.88
N ARG A 486 -30.26 -14.99 -38.62
CA ARG A 486 -29.72 -16.05 -37.76
C ARG A 486 -28.53 -15.56 -36.95
N LYS A 487 -28.47 -15.91 -35.67
CA LYS A 487 -27.25 -15.80 -34.86
C LYS A 487 -26.22 -16.80 -35.39
N GLY A 488 -24.97 -16.37 -35.53
CA GLY A 488 -23.85 -17.18 -35.99
C GLY A 488 -22.69 -17.09 -34.99
N LYS A 489 -21.92 -18.16 -34.88
CA LYS A 489 -20.71 -18.21 -34.05
C LYS A 489 -19.49 -17.71 -34.83
N GLN A 490 -18.41 -17.36 -34.14
CA GLN A 490 -17.11 -17.15 -34.79
C GLN A 490 -16.71 -18.39 -35.61
N GLY A 491 -16.11 -18.17 -36.78
CA GLY A 491 -15.69 -19.25 -37.66
C GLY A 491 -16.83 -19.77 -38.55
N ALA A 492 -16.87 -21.08 -38.81
CA ALA A 492 -17.73 -21.67 -39.84
C ALA A 492 -19.20 -21.83 -39.41
N ASN A 493 -20.10 -21.40 -40.29
CA ASN A 493 -21.55 -21.42 -40.09
C ASN A 493 -22.29 -21.99 -41.31
N VAL A 494 -23.46 -22.58 -41.06
CA VAL A 494 -24.34 -23.12 -42.11
C VAL A 494 -25.79 -22.76 -41.81
N ILE A 495 -26.45 -22.08 -42.74
CA ILE A 495 -27.90 -21.85 -42.72
C ILE A 495 -28.54 -22.81 -43.73
N LYS A 496 -29.28 -23.81 -43.23
CA LYS A 496 -30.10 -24.69 -44.05
C LYS A 496 -31.44 -23.99 -44.35
N LEU A 497 -31.76 -23.88 -45.63
CA LEU A 497 -33.06 -23.41 -46.12
C LEU A 497 -33.96 -24.63 -46.27
N GLY A 498 -35.10 -24.62 -45.59
CA GLY A 498 -36.10 -25.69 -45.68
C GLY A 498 -36.59 -25.94 -47.11
N ARG A 499 -37.26 -27.08 -47.31
CA ARG A 499 -37.88 -27.44 -48.59
C ARG A 499 -38.82 -26.31 -49.03
N PHE A 500 -38.84 -26.00 -50.33
CA PHE A 500 -39.68 -24.96 -50.95
C PHE A 500 -39.46 -23.50 -50.54
N ARG A 501 -38.53 -23.19 -49.60
CA ARG A 501 -38.18 -21.80 -49.24
C ARG A 501 -37.69 -20.99 -50.42
N LEU A 502 -36.98 -21.60 -51.38
CA LEU A 502 -36.59 -21.00 -52.64
C LEU A 502 -37.15 -21.82 -53.81
N ARG A 503 -37.81 -21.14 -54.75
CA ARG A 503 -38.21 -21.73 -56.04
C ARG A 503 -37.03 -21.77 -56.99
N ALA A 504 -37.03 -22.71 -57.93
CA ALA A 504 -35.93 -22.87 -58.86
C ALA A 504 -35.70 -21.60 -59.71
N GLY A 505 -34.45 -21.11 -59.78
CA GLY A 505 -34.07 -19.91 -60.54
C GLY A 505 -32.86 -19.16 -59.98
N ARG A 506 -32.49 -18.04 -60.63
CA ARG A 506 -31.37 -17.17 -60.22
C ARG A 506 -31.81 -16.10 -59.22
N TYR A 507 -31.03 -15.93 -58.15
CA TYR A 507 -31.25 -14.95 -57.09
C TYR A 507 -29.98 -14.13 -56.85
N ARG A 508 -30.16 -12.86 -56.51
CA ARG A 508 -29.14 -12.02 -55.87
C ARG A 508 -29.21 -12.27 -54.36
N LEU A 509 -28.20 -12.93 -53.84
CA LEU A 509 -27.96 -13.13 -52.42
C LEU A 509 -27.28 -11.88 -51.86
N THR A 510 -27.83 -11.32 -50.79
CA THR A 510 -27.23 -10.24 -50.02
C THR A 510 -27.12 -10.67 -48.57
N MET A 511 -25.99 -10.38 -47.92
CA MET A 511 -25.74 -10.68 -46.52
C MET A 511 -25.10 -9.49 -45.80
N THR A 512 -25.54 -9.25 -44.57
CA THR A 512 -24.88 -8.38 -43.59
C THR A 512 -24.82 -9.10 -42.24
N ALA A 513 -23.80 -8.83 -41.43
CA ALA A 513 -23.67 -9.31 -40.06
C ALA A 513 -23.60 -8.13 -39.09
N THR A 514 -24.16 -8.30 -37.89
CA THR A 514 -24.10 -7.35 -36.79
C THR A 514 -23.64 -8.07 -35.53
N ASP A 515 -22.56 -7.61 -34.90
CA ASP A 515 -22.05 -8.19 -33.65
C ASP A 515 -22.88 -7.73 -32.43
N PRO A 516 -22.55 -8.16 -31.19
CA PRO A 516 -23.22 -7.67 -29.98
C PRO A 516 -22.97 -6.19 -29.65
N ALA A 517 -21.82 -5.62 -30.05
CA ALA A 517 -21.48 -4.21 -29.87
C ALA A 517 -22.22 -3.28 -30.84
N GLY A 518 -22.88 -3.85 -31.86
CA GLY A 518 -23.67 -3.11 -32.85
C GLY A 518 -22.92 -2.84 -34.15
N ASN A 519 -21.65 -3.24 -34.31
CA ASN A 519 -20.92 -2.97 -35.55
C ASN A 519 -21.45 -3.82 -36.70
N HIS A 520 -21.41 -3.23 -37.90
CA HIS A 520 -21.99 -3.83 -39.10
C HIS A 520 -20.93 -4.26 -40.10
N SER A 521 -21.00 -5.50 -40.56
CA SER A 521 -20.20 -5.95 -41.70
C SER A 521 -20.51 -5.13 -42.96
N GLY A 522 -19.51 -4.98 -43.83
CA GLY A 522 -19.77 -4.62 -45.22
C GLY A 522 -20.83 -5.54 -45.87
N LYS A 523 -21.62 -4.98 -46.76
CA LYS A 523 -22.72 -5.71 -47.43
C LYS A 523 -22.16 -6.65 -48.49
N MET A 524 -22.22 -7.95 -48.23
CA MET A 524 -21.84 -8.98 -49.19
C MET A 524 -22.97 -9.22 -50.19
N THR A 525 -22.67 -9.22 -51.49
CA THR A 525 -23.65 -9.51 -52.55
C THR A 525 -23.09 -10.51 -53.55
N ARG A 526 -23.87 -11.52 -53.94
CA ARG A 526 -23.50 -12.52 -54.94
C ARG A 526 -24.71 -13.07 -55.69
N ASN A 527 -24.56 -13.32 -56.99
CA ASN A 527 -25.58 -14.04 -57.75
C ASN A 527 -25.44 -15.56 -57.50
N VAL A 528 -26.55 -16.21 -57.19
CA VAL A 528 -26.62 -17.64 -56.87
C VAL A 528 -27.75 -18.29 -57.65
N ASN A 529 -27.59 -19.57 -58.01
CA ASN A 529 -28.61 -20.33 -58.72
C ASN A 529 -29.21 -21.41 -57.82
N ALA A 530 -30.53 -21.49 -57.79
CA ALA A 530 -31.30 -22.54 -57.15
C ALA A 530 -31.78 -23.55 -58.21
N GLN A 531 -30.87 -24.11 -59.01
CA GLN A 531 -31.14 -25.10 -60.06
C GLN A 531 -30.05 -26.19 -60.04
N GLN A 532 -30.32 -27.38 -60.60
CA GLN A 532 -29.30 -28.44 -60.70
C GLN A 532 -28.11 -28.00 -61.56
N ALA A 533 -26.91 -28.49 -61.23
CA ALA A 533 -25.87 -28.68 -62.24
C ALA A 533 -26.33 -29.85 -63.12
N ARG A 534 -26.41 -29.67 -64.44
CA ARG A 534 -26.73 -30.76 -65.38
C ARG A 534 -25.73 -31.89 -65.16
N VAL A 535 -26.23 -33.07 -64.80
CA VAL A 535 -25.44 -34.31 -64.90
C VAL A 535 -25.40 -34.64 -66.40
N GLN A 536 -24.19 -34.67 -66.96
CA GLN A 536 -23.97 -35.11 -68.33
C GLN A 536 -24.10 -36.64 -68.31
N ALA A 537 -25.17 -37.16 -68.91
CA ALA A 537 -25.41 -38.60 -69.01
C ALA A 537 -24.43 -39.20 -70.03
N LYS A 538 -23.66 -40.22 -69.62
CA LYS A 538 -23.05 -41.20 -70.51
C LYS A 538 -24.18 -41.99 -71.19
N SER A 539 -24.12 -42.14 -72.51
CA SER A 539 -24.87 -43.15 -73.26
C SER A 539 -23.94 -44.33 -73.53
N ASP A 540 -24.30 -45.50 -73.01
CA ASP A 540 -23.78 -46.79 -73.48
C ASP A 540 -24.71 -47.27 -74.61
N SER A 541 -24.12 -47.45 -75.79
CA SER A 541 -24.48 -48.43 -76.84
C SER A 541 -23.39 -48.42 -77.89
#